data_AF-A0A9E3NY76-F1
#
_entry.id   AF-A0A9E3NY76-F1
#
_cell.length_a   1.000
_cell.length_b   1.000
_cell.length_c   1.000
_cell.angle_alpha   90.00
_cell.angle_beta   90.00
_cell.angle_gamma   90.00
#
_symmetry.space_group_name_H-M   'P 1'
#
loop_
_entity.id
_entity.type
_entity.pdbx_description
1 polymer ?
#
loop_
_entity_poly.entity_id
_entity_poly.type
_entity_poly.pdbx_seq_one_letter_code
_entity_poly.pdbx_strand_id
1 'polypeptide(L)'
;MWRALPLATLVALMASCSDGATSLRSGGGGGSSGDDGSSSGAPGSSGSAPGSSGSSTNPGGGSAAEICVATINEYRKTMGLAPYARWAEAEACSDGQAKSDGDKNAPHGAFGKCQEQGQNECPGFAGTPEKMITKCLEMMWGEGPGGGHYEAMASTRYTKVACGFATTAKGSVWSVQNFR
;
A
#
# COMPACT_ATOMS: atom_id res chain seq x y z
N MET A 1 35.49 39.79 8.14
CA MET A 1 36.51 38.80 8.55
C MET A 1 35.78 37.61 9.16
N TRP A 2 35.39 36.62 8.36
CA TRP A 2 34.73 35.41 8.84
C TRP A 2 35.75 34.28 8.92
N ARG A 3 35.92 33.73 10.12
CA ARG A 3 36.81 32.60 10.41
C ARG A 3 36.07 31.30 10.15
N ALA A 4 36.62 30.46 9.27
CA ALA A 4 36.22 29.08 9.07
C ALA A 4 36.65 28.22 10.28
N LEU A 5 35.76 27.33 10.75
CA LEU A 5 36.12 26.21 11.62
C LEU A 5 36.22 24.93 10.76
N PRO A 6 37.22 24.06 10.98
CA PRO A 6 37.33 22.80 10.26
C PRO A 6 36.43 21.71 10.89
N LEU A 7 35.70 20.98 10.04
CA LEU A 7 35.08 19.69 10.41
C LEU A 7 36.18 18.64 10.58
N ALA A 8 36.28 18.06 11.77
CA ALA A 8 37.11 16.89 12.04
C ALA A 8 36.40 15.62 11.54
N THR A 9 37.07 14.90 10.65
CA THR A 9 36.68 13.58 10.14
C THR A 9 36.87 12.53 11.23
N LEU A 10 35.80 11.83 11.64
CA LEU A 10 35.91 10.64 12.48
C LEU A 10 35.79 9.40 11.58
N VAL A 11 36.92 8.71 11.39
CA VAL A 11 36.99 7.38 10.76
C VAL A 11 36.84 6.35 11.88
N ALA A 12 35.87 5.44 11.76
CA ALA A 12 35.81 4.23 12.57
C ALA A 12 36.01 3.01 11.65
N LEU A 13 37.01 2.19 11.98
CA LEU A 13 37.36 0.93 11.32
C LEU A 13 37.51 -0.18 12.38
N MET A 14 37.36 -1.45 11.95
CA MET A 14 37.64 -2.75 12.61
C MET A 14 36.46 -3.37 13.40
N ALA A 15 36.15 -4.68 13.40
CA ALA A 15 36.61 -5.94 12.75
C ALA A 15 35.55 -7.05 13.07
N SER A 16 35.16 -7.97 12.16
CA SER A 16 35.49 -9.45 12.06
C SER A 16 35.38 -10.28 13.38
N CYS A 17 34.93 -11.55 13.52
CA CYS A 17 34.84 -12.80 12.71
C CYS A 17 33.66 -13.69 13.27
N SER A 18 32.87 -14.47 12.52
CA SER A 18 33.00 -15.87 12.00
C SER A 18 32.48 -17.06 12.86
N ASP A 19 31.73 -17.93 12.16
CA ASP A 19 31.59 -19.42 12.19
C ASP A 19 30.81 -20.21 13.27
N GLY A 20 29.89 -21.06 12.76
CA GLY A 20 29.32 -22.23 13.44
C GLY A 20 28.48 -23.09 12.47
N ALA A 21 28.94 -24.30 12.18
CA ALA A 21 28.58 -25.15 11.04
C ALA A 21 27.69 -26.37 11.39
N THR A 22 27.11 -26.99 10.34
CA THR A 22 26.71 -28.43 10.18
C THR A 22 25.57 -28.98 11.10
N SER A 23 24.70 -29.95 10.75
CA SER A 23 24.64 -30.97 9.69
C SER A 23 23.24 -31.61 9.61
N LEU A 24 22.79 -31.91 8.38
CA LEU A 24 22.09 -33.12 7.88
C LEU A 24 21.12 -33.92 8.79
N ARG A 25 19.89 -34.17 8.30
CA ARG A 25 19.35 -35.54 8.13
C ARG A 25 18.35 -35.62 6.95
N SER A 26 18.54 -36.68 6.17
CA SER A 26 17.82 -37.09 4.98
C SER A 26 17.02 -38.36 5.28
N GLY A 27 15.95 -38.61 4.50
CA GLY A 27 15.15 -39.85 4.48
C GLY A 27 13.66 -39.56 4.70
N GLY A 28 12.71 -40.00 3.88
CA GLY A 28 12.72 -40.89 2.73
C GLY A 28 11.35 -41.58 2.63
N GLY A 29 10.73 -41.58 1.44
CA GLY A 29 9.89 -42.67 0.93
C GLY A 29 8.39 -42.70 1.26
N GLY A 30 7.58 -42.65 0.19
CA GLY A 30 6.59 -43.71 -0.10
C GLY A 30 5.10 -43.36 -0.02
N GLY A 31 4.36 -43.67 -1.08
CA GLY A 31 2.95 -44.08 -0.98
C GLY A 31 1.99 -43.42 -1.98
N SER A 32 1.53 -44.22 -2.95
CA SER A 32 0.65 -43.85 -4.07
C SER A 32 -0.86 -44.04 -3.80
N SER A 33 -1.67 -43.44 -4.68
CA SER A 33 -2.92 -43.97 -5.32
C SER A 33 -4.29 -43.92 -4.62
N GLY A 34 -5.31 -43.55 -5.43
CA GLY A 34 -6.76 -43.87 -5.32
C GLY A 34 -7.58 -42.92 -4.44
N ASP A 35 -8.79 -42.47 -4.75
CA ASP A 35 -9.84 -42.98 -5.66
C ASP A 35 -10.86 -41.88 -6.03
N ASP A 36 -11.51 -42.09 -7.17
CA ASP A 36 -12.68 -41.40 -7.69
C ASP A 36 -13.94 -41.54 -6.81
N GLY A 37 -14.82 -40.53 -6.86
CA GLY A 37 -16.15 -40.62 -6.25
C GLY A 37 -17.06 -39.44 -6.55
N SER A 38 -17.64 -39.40 -7.76
CA SER A 38 -18.80 -38.56 -8.08
C SER A 38 -20.08 -39.15 -7.51
N SER A 39 -20.89 -38.35 -6.81
CA SER A 39 -22.34 -38.52 -6.80
C SER A 39 -23.06 -37.23 -6.38
N SER A 40 -24.01 -36.86 -7.22
CA SER A 40 -24.92 -35.73 -7.22
C SER A 40 -26.00 -35.74 -6.13
N GLY A 41 -26.39 -34.55 -5.65
CA GLY A 41 -27.63 -34.31 -4.90
C GLY A 41 -27.83 -32.83 -4.58
N ALA A 42 -28.79 -32.17 -5.24
CA ALA A 42 -29.29 -30.82 -4.93
C ALA A 42 -30.62 -30.93 -4.13
N PRO A 43 -31.32 -29.83 -3.76
CA PRO A 43 -30.93 -28.50 -3.31
C PRO A 43 -31.51 -28.18 -1.89
N GLY A 44 -31.03 -27.14 -1.22
CA GLY A 44 -31.59 -26.66 0.04
C GLY A 44 -31.44 -25.16 0.19
N SER A 45 -32.49 -24.42 -0.12
CA SER A 45 -32.63 -22.99 0.19
C SER A 45 -32.80 -22.79 1.70
N SER A 46 -31.90 -22.03 2.30
CA SER A 46 -32.22 -21.23 3.48
C SER A 46 -31.31 -20.01 3.50
N GLY A 47 -31.94 -18.83 3.41
CA GLY A 47 -31.26 -17.56 3.39
C GLY A 47 -30.45 -17.35 4.66
N SER A 48 -29.25 -16.82 4.49
CA SER A 48 -28.56 -16.03 5.49
C SER A 48 -27.93 -14.88 4.73
N ALA A 49 -28.44 -13.68 4.99
CA ALA A 49 -27.85 -12.45 4.50
C ALA A 49 -26.35 -12.45 4.81
N PRO A 50 -25.45 -12.02 3.90
CA PRO A 50 -24.11 -11.69 4.32
C PRO A 50 -24.24 -10.48 5.24
N GLY A 51 -24.12 -10.72 6.55
CA GLY A 51 -23.89 -9.67 7.51
C GLY A 51 -22.69 -8.88 7.01
N SER A 52 -22.91 -7.60 6.72
CA SER A 52 -21.85 -6.63 6.50
C SER A 52 -20.90 -6.75 7.67
N SER A 53 -19.80 -7.46 7.45
CA SER A 53 -18.66 -7.44 8.33
C SER A 53 -18.10 -6.03 8.15
N GLY A 54 -18.63 -5.12 8.95
CA GLY A 54 -17.98 -3.86 9.24
C GLY A 54 -16.67 -4.22 9.91
N SER A 55 -15.68 -4.55 9.08
CA SER A 55 -14.28 -4.60 9.48
C SER A 55 -13.91 -3.16 9.79
N SER A 56 -14.19 -2.75 11.02
CA SER A 56 -13.35 -1.80 11.73
C SER A 56 -11.95 -2.42 11.80
N THR A 57 -11.21 -2.30 10.69
CA THR A 57 -9.79 -2.66 10.63
C THR A 57 -9.08 -1.72 11.58
N ASN A 58 -8.66 -2.29 12.69
CA ASN A 58 -7.68 -1.70 13.59
C ASN A 58 -6.48 -1.22 12.74
N PRO A 59 -6.02 0.04 12.84
CA PRO A 59 -5.03 0.63 11.94
C PRO A 59 -3.59 0.07 12.10
N GLY A 60 -3.42 -1.06 12.80
CA GLY A 60 -2.11 -1.63 13.14
C GLY A 60 -1.79 -3.00 12.55
N GLY A 61 -2.64 -3.57 11.67
CA GLY A 61 -2.49 -4.96 11.22
C GLY A 61 -2.81 -5.27 9.75
N GLY A 62 -2.95 -4.26 8.89
CA GLY A 62 -3.22 -4.43 7.46
C GLY A 62 -2.01 -4.08 6.58
N SER A 63 -2.05 -4.50 5.32
CA SER A 63 -1.13 -4.04 4.28
C SER A 63 -1.21 -2.51 4.10
N ALA A 64 -0.15 -1.89 3.57
CA ALA A 64 -0.14 -0.45 3.31
C ALA A 64 -1.31 0.01 2.41
N ALA A 65 -1.73 -0.81 1.45
CA ALA A 65 -2.89 -0.53 0.61
C ALA A 65 -4.21 -0.55 1.41
N GLU A 66 -4.38 -1.51 2.32
CA GLU A 66 -5.56 -1.54 3.21
C GLU A 66 -5.60 -0.32 4.13
N ILE A 67 -4.45 0.04 4.72
CA ILE A 67 -4.34 1.23 5.57
C ILE A 67 -4.65 2.49 4.78
N CYS A 68 -4.17 2.60 3.54
CA CYS A 68 -4.46 3.71 2.65
C CYS A 68 -5.96 3.89 2.41
N VAL A 69 -6.65 2.84 1.95
CA VAL A 69 -8.09 2.89 1.66
C VAL A 69 -8.89 3.17 2.94
N ALA A 70 -8.55 2.52 4.05
CA ALA A 70 -9.21 2.75 5.33
C ALA A 70 -9.05 4.20 5.81
N THR A 71 -7.84 4.76 5.67
CA THR A 71 -7.55 6.15 6.08
C THR A 71 -8.34 7.16 5.24
N ILE A 72 -8.37 6.99 3.90
CA ILE A 72 -9.21 7.81 3.02
C ILE A 72 -10.68 7.72 3.45
N ASN A 73 -11.17 6.53 3.75
CA ASN A 73 -12.56 6.33 4.15
C ASN A 73 -12.91 6.91 5.52
N GLU A 74 -11.99 6.92 6.49
CA GLU A 74 -12.21 7.66 7.75
C GLU A 74 -12.33 9.16 7.51
N TYR A 75 -11.54 9.74 6.59
CA TYR A 75 -11.72 11.15 6.21
C TYR A 75 -13.08 11.40 5.54
N ARG A 76 -13.46 10.56 4.57
CA ARG A 76 -14.77 10.64 3.90
C ARG A 76 -15.94 10.57 4.88
N LYS A 77 -15.82 9.73 5.91
CA LYS A 77 -16.80 9.60 6.99
C LYS A 77 -16.96 10.89 7.80
N THR A 78 -15.90 11.68 8.01
CA THR A 78 -16.02 12.99 8.69
C THR A 78 -16.95 13.97 7.95
N MET A 79 -17.15 13.75 6.64
CA MET A 79 -18.04 14.54 5.79
C MET A 79 -19.38 13.84 5.50
N GLY A 80 -19.62 12.65 6.08
CA GLY A 80 -20.81 11.86 5.78
C GLY A 80 -20.85 11.28 4.36
N LEU A 81 -19.70 11.15 3.70
CA LEU A 81 -19.60 10.59 2.35
C LEU A 81 -19.56 9.06 2.39
N ALA A 82 -20.11 8.41 1.35
CA ALA A 82 -20.00 6.97 1.18
C ALA A 82 -18.53 6.53 1.06
N PRO A 83 -18.10 5.43 1.68
CA PRO A 83 -16.73 4.96 1.55
C PRO A 83 -16.44 4.55 0.10
N TYR A 84 -15.21 4.78 -0.35
CA TYR A 84 -14.71 4.15 -1.56
C TYR A 84 -14.50 2.66 -1.34
N ALA A 85 -14.87 1.86 -2.34
CA ALA A 85 -14.46 0.46 -2.40
C ALA A 85 -12.95 0.36 -2.65
N ARG A 86 -12.30 -0.65 -2.08
CA ARG A 86 -10.93 -1.00 -2.44
C ARG A 86 -10.92 -1.57 -3.86
N TRP A 87 -10.14 -0.96 -4.75
CA TRP A 87 -9.94 -1.41 -6.11
C TRP A 87 -8.69 -2.30 -6.21
N ALA A 88 -8.77 -3.48 -5.60
CA ALA A 88 -7.63 -4.39 -5.45
C ALA A 88 -6.99 -4.79 -6.79
N GLU A 89 -7.80 -4.94 -7.85
CA GLU A 89 -7.33 -5.35 -9.17
C GLU A 89 -6.37 -4.33 -9.83
N ALA A 90 -6.37 -3.08 -9.38
CA ALA A 90 -5.47 -2.04 -9.91
C ALA A 90 -4.26 -1.76 -9.02
N GLU A 91 -4.14 -2.36 -7.83
CA GLU A 91 -3.04 -2.06 -6.89
C GLU A 91 -1.68 -2.39 -7.49
N ALA A 92 -1.54 -3.54 -8.16
CA ALA A 92 -0.29 -3.90 -8.85
C ALA A 92 0.07 -2.92 -9.99
N CYS A 93 -0.94 -2.33 -10.65
CA CYS A 93 -0.71 -1.29 -11.65
C CYS A 93 -0.28 0.02 -10.97
N SER A 94 -0.93 0.40 -9.87
CA SER A 94 -0.58 1.55 -9.05
C SER A 94 0.84 1.44 -8.47
N ASP A 95 1.29 0.25 -8.07
CA ASP A 95 2.68 -0.02 -7.66
C ASP A 95 3.66 0.29 -8.81
N GLY A 96 3.31 -0.14 -10.02
CA GLY A 96 4.07 0.16 -11.24
C GLY A 96 4.16 1.66 -11.54
N GLN A 97 3.09 2.41 -11.31
CA GLN A 97 3.10 3.87 -11.43
C GLN A 97 3.96 4.51 -10.33
N ALA A 98 3.79 4.11 -9.07
CA ALA A 98 4.59 4.60 -7.96
C ALA A 98 6.09 4.36 -8.19
N LYS A 99 6.45 3.20 -8.74
CA LYS A 99 7.83 2.89 -9.12
C LYS A 99 8.31 3.76 -10.28
N SER A 100 7.53 3.85 -11.36
CA SER A 100 7.87 4.67 -12.53
C SER A 100 8.15 6.12 -12.13
N ASP A 101 7.28 6.67 -11.30
CA ASP A 101 7.24 8.10 -11.01
C ASP A 101 8.25 8.42 -9.90
N GLY A 102 8.45 7.50 -8.95
CA GLY A 102 9.55 7.55 -7.98
C GLY A 102 10.94 7.43 -8.59
N ASP A 103 11.15 6.54 -9.57
CA ASP A 103 12.46 6.39 -10.22
C ASP A 103 12.82 7.63 -11.07
N LYS A 104 11.82 8.30 -11.65
CA LYS A 104 11.99 9.48 -12.50
C LYS A 104 11.86 10.80 -11.75
N ASN A 105 11.42 10.75 -10.49
CA ASN A 105 10.99 11.91 -9.72
C ASN A 105 10.00 12.80 -10.51
N ALA A 106 8.98 12.16 -11.09
CA ALA A 106 8.03 12.79 -12.00
C ALA A 106 6.59 12.45 -11.60
N PRO A 107 5.97 13.23 -10.69
CA PRO A 107 4.58 13.03 -10.29
C PRO A 107 3.64 13.07 -11.49
N HIS A 108 2.65 12.18 -11.50
CA HIS A 108 1.69 11.95 -12.57
C HIS A 108 2.32 11.53 -13.91
N GLY A 109 3.59 11.11 -13.92
CA GLY A 109 4.31 10.68 -15.12
C GLY A 109 3.72 9.41 -15.74
N ALA A 110 3.01 8.61 -14.95
CA ALA A 110 2.35 7.39 -15.39
C ALA A 110 0.81 7.48 -15.38
N PHE A 111 0.21 8.65 -15.14
CA PHE A 111 -1.24 8.84 -15.05
C PHE A 111 -2.01 8.31 -16.28
N GLY A 112 -3.20 7.76 -16.02
CA GLY A 112 -4.13 7.16 -16.99
C GLY A 112 -3.80 5.72 -17.38
N LYS A 113 -2.63 5.19 -17.03
CA LYS A 113 -2.20 3.84 -17.42
C LYS A 113 -2.96 2.73 -16.70
N CYS A 114 -3.50 3.01 -15.51
CA CYS A 114 -4.30 2.06 -14.74
C CYS A 114 -5.80 2.28 -14.94
N GLN A 115 -6.21 3.15 -15.89
CA GLN A 115 -7.60 3.55 -16.15
C GLN A 115 -8.25 4.33 -14.99
N GLU A 116 -7.44 4.91 -14.11
CA GLU A 116 -7.85 5.87 -13.12
C GLU A 116 -8.37 7.16 -13.77
N GLN A 117 -9.30 7.82 -13.09
CA GLN A 117 -9.90 9.09 -13.52
C GLN A 117 -9.44 10.27 -12.64
N GLY A 118 -8.80 9.97 -11.52
CA GLY A 118 -8.09 10.92 -10.67
C GLY A 118 -6.93 10.21 -9.97
N GLN A 119 -5.93 10.96 -9.54
CA GLN A 119 -4.76 10.42 -8.88
C GLN A 119 -4.20 11.40 -7.86
N ASN A 120 -3.82 10.88 -6.70
CA ASN A 120 -2.99 11.58 -5.72
C ASN A 120 -1.64 10.85 -5.59
N GLU A 121 -0.59 11.58 -5.21
CA GLU A 121 0.74 11.00 -5.04
C GLU A 121 1.47 11.50 -3.79
N CYS A 122 2.18 10.59 -3.14
CA CYS A 122 2.99 10.82 -1.94
C CYS A 122 4.48 10.62 -2.27
N PRO A 123 5.20 11.64 -2.75
CA PRO A 123 6.58 11.48 -3.17
C PRO A 123 7.57 11.51 -1.99
N GLY A 124 8.52 10.58 -1.98
CA GLY A 124 9.78 10.72 -1.23
C GLY A 124 9.67 10.60 0.30
N PHE A 125 8.68 9.88 0.83
CA PHE A 125 8.53 9.73 2.28
C PHE A 125 9.56 8.77 2.87
N ALA A 126 10.04 9.06 4.08
CA ALA A 126 10.85 8.11 4.84
C ALA A 126 9.98 7.08 5.60
N GLY A 127 10.56 5.94 5.94
CA GLY A 127 9.91 4.90 6.75
C GLY A 127 9.22 3.83 5.90
N THR A 128 8.39 3.01 6.55
CA THR A 128 7.66 1.93 5.87
C THR A 128 6.41 2.49 5.16
N PRO A 129 5.93 1.83 4.10
CA PRO A 129 4.68 2.20 3.43
C PRO A 129 3.48 2.39 4.38
N GLU A 130 3.34 1.53 5.40
CA GLU A 130 2.25 1.56 6.38
C GLU A 130 2.28 2.82 7.26
N LYS A 131 3.49 3.26 7.64
CA LYS A 131 3.67 4.44 8.49
C LYS A 131 3.56 5.73 7.70
N MET A 132 4.12 5.76 6.49
CA MET A 132 4.17 6.98 5.70
C MET A 132 2.80 7.37 5.15
N ILE A 133 1.97 6.39 4.79
CA ILE A 133 0.75 6.65 4.04
C ILE A 133 -0.27 7.44 4.86
N THR A 134 -0.42 7.12 6.14
CA THR A 134 -1.32 7.84 7.03
C THR A 134 -0.91 9.30 7.16
N LYS A 135 0.40 9.57 7.27
CA LYS A 135 0.93 10.94 7.36
C LYS A 135 0.75 11.71 6.05
N CYS A 136 0.99 11.06 4.91
CA CYS A 136 0.79 11.70 3.62
C CYS A 136 -0.69 12.08 3.39
N LEU A 137 -1.60 11.13 3.63
CA LEU A 137 -3.04 11.35 3.46
C LEU A 137 -3.57 12.42 4.42
N GLU A 138 -3.02 12.52 5.62
CA GLU A 138 -3.32 13.62 6.55
C GLU A 138 -2.97 14.98 5.94
N MET A 139 -1.80 15.11 5.31
CA MET A 139 -1.40 16.37 4.68
C MET A 139 -2.27 16.70 3.47
N MET A 140 -2.57 15.70 2.62
CA MET A 140 -3.46 15.87 1.47
C MET A 140 -4.87 16.29 1.88
N TRP A 141 -5.41 15.67 2.94
CA TRP A 141 -6.72 16.05 3.48
C TRP A 141 -6.67 17.46 4.11
N GLY A 142 -5.56 17.78 4.77
CA GLY A 142 -5.30 19.08 5.37
C GLY A 142 -5.23 20.25 4.38
N GLU A 143 -5.06 19.98 3.07
CA GLU A 143 -5.17 21.00 2.02
C GLU A 143 -6.55 21.67 2.02
N GLY A 144 -7.60 20.91 2.33
CA GLY A 144 -8.99 21.38 2.34
C GLY A 144 -9.57 21.69 0.94
N PRO A 145 -10.81 22.19 0.90
CA PRO A 145 -11.50 22.49 -0.35
C PRO A 145 -10.71 23.42 -1.28
N GLY A 146 -10.69 23.09 -2.58
CA GLY A 146 -9.87 23.78 -3.59
C GLY A 146 -8.44 23.22 -3.74
N GLY A 147 -8.00 22.34 -2.84
CA GLY A 147 -6.78 21.54 -3.00
C GLY A 147 -7.02 20.32 -3.87
N GLY A 148 -6.20 20.11 -4.90
CA GLY A 148 -6.40 19.01 -5.85
C GLY A 148 -6.45 17.62 -5.19
N HIS A 149 -5.62 17.39 -4.16
CA HIS A 149 -5.60 16.11 -3.47
C HIS A 149 -6.82 15.91 -2.58
N TYR A 150 -7.23 16.94 -1.84
CA TYR A 150 -8.44 16.93 -1.04
C TYR A 150 -9.67 16.62 -1.90
N GLU A 151 -9.81 17.29 -3.04
CA GLU A 151 -10.97 17.09 -3.94
C GLU A 151 -11.03 15.66 -4.47
N ALA A 152 -9.89 15.02 -4.77
CA ALA A 152 -9.88 13.61 -5.18
C ALA A 152 -10.36 12.68 -4.06
N MET A 153 -9.93 12.92 -2.80
CA MET A 153 -10.34 12.11 -1.64
C MET A 153 -11.80 12.35 -1.24
N ALA A 154 -12.29 13.59 -1.36
CA ALA A 154 -13.65 14.00 -1.01
C ALA A 154 -14.67 13.82 -2.16
N SER A 155 -14.21 13.50 -3.37
CA SER A 155 -15.06 13.42 -4.56
C SER A 155 -16.21 12.42 -4.39
N THR A 156 -17.39 12.81 -4.87
CA THR A 156 -18.56 11.93 -5.03
C THR A 156 -18.64 11.32 -6.43
N ARG A 157 -17.73 11.68 -7.34
CA ARG A 157 -17.68 11.16 -8.71
C ARG A 157 -16.99 9.80 -8.80
N TYR A 158 -16.04 9.55 -7.90
CA TYR A 158 -15.37 8.26 -7.79
C TYR A 158 -16.13 7.35 -6.83
N THR A 159 -15.93 6.05 -7.00
CA THR A 159 -16.57 4.99 -6.20
C THR A 159 -15.56 4.03 -5.60
N LYS A 160 -14.33 4.01 -6.13
CA LYS A 160 -13.28 3.12 -5.67
C LYS A 160 -11.89 3.76 -5.76
N VAL A 161 -10.96 3.22 -4.97
CA VAL A 161 -9.57 3.67 -4.93
C VAL A 161 -8.60 2.49 -4.88
N ALA A 162 -7.51 2.55 -5.64
CA ALA A 162 -6.39 1.62 -5.59
C ALA A 162 -5.15 2.34 -5.08
N CYS A 163 -4.52 1.84 -4.02
CA CYS A 163 -3.29 2.41 -3.48
C CYS A 163 -2.09 1.54 -3.83
N GLY A 164 -1.07 2.15 -4.44
CA GLY A 164 0.19 1.50 -4.79
C GLY A 164 1.39 2.16 -4.12
N PHE A 165 2.49 1.41 -4.02
CA PHE A 165 3.69 1.79 -3.30
C PHE A 165 4.95 1.31 -4.01
N ALA A 166 6.01 2.12 -3.95
CA ALA A 166 7.34 1.71 -4.36
C ALA A 166 8.40 2.33 -3.46
N THR A 167 9.30 1.49 -2.95
CA THR A 167 10.52 1.98 -2.28
C THR A 167 11.58 2.26 -3.33
N THR A 168 12.01 3.52 -3.42
CA THR A 168 13.09 3.96 -4.31
C THR A 168 14.44 3.37 -3.85
N ALA A 169 15.45 3.39 -4.73
CA ALA A 169 16.80 2.95 -4.38
C ALA A 169 17.43 3.74 -3.20
N LYS A 170 16.92 4.93 -2.90
CA LYS A 170 17.37 5.79 -1.78
C LYS A 170 16.66 5.47 -0.45
N GLY A 171 15.77 4.47 -0.44
CA GLY A 171 15.02 4.05 0.74
C GLY A 171 13.79 4.91 1.08
N SER A 172 13.50 5.94 0.28
CA SER A 172 12.23 6.68 0.39
C SER A 172 11.13 5.96 -0.38
N VAL A 173 9.89 6.07 0.11
CA VAL A 173 8.70 5.47 -0.48
C VAL A 173 7.96 6.51 -1.32
N TRP A 174 7.52 6.08 -2.51
CA TRP A 174 6.54 6.76 -3.33
C TRP A 174 5.21 6.01 -3.22
N SER A 175 4.09 6.71 -3.07
CA SER A 175 2.76 6.09 -3.14
C SER A 175 1.87 6.81 -4.13
N VAL A 176 0.99 6.04 -4.78
CA VAL A 176 -0.03 6.50 -5.73
C VAL A 176 -1.39 6.07 -5.20
N GLN A 177 -2.37 6.97 -5.22
CA GLN A 177 -3.78 6.66 -4.94
C GLN A 177 -4.61 6.95 -6.19
N ASN A 178 -5.06 5.90 -6.85
CA ASN A 178 -5.80 5.96 -8.10
C ASN A 178 -7.29 5.86 -7.85
N PHE A 179 -8.06 6.87 -8.28
CA PHE A 179 -9.50 6.96 -8.08
C PHE A 179 -10.28 6.65 -9.35
N ARG A 180 -11.41 5.96 -9.21
CA ARG A 180 -12.31 5.62 -10.32
C ARG A 180 -13.77 5.57 -9.89
#